data_AF-A0A1F7GDU3-F1
#
_entry.id   AF-A0A1F7GDU3-F1
#
_cell.length_a   1.000
_cell.length_b   1.000
_cell.length_c   1.000
_cell.angle_alpha   90.00
_cell.angle_beta   90.00
_cell.angle_gamma   90.00
#
_symmetry.space_group_name_H-M   'P 1'
#
loop_
_entity.id
_entity.type
_entity.pdbx_description
1 polymer ?
#
loop_
_entity_poly.entity_id
_entity_poly.type
_entity_poly.pdbx_seq_one_letter_code
_entity_poly.pdbx_strand_id
1 'polypeptide(L)'
;MEPIKGHSQNTLLLVAGVTVFIVIIIGAVFFFKKSSTNKNDTNNVLPPSQEVLPTINPSTKINLASDAKKQNVTFTIDNIPGDVSIIEYELVYEHDLTKRDIVEGAEGSRKEDAAIGTLEVVAENITKKIYLGTCSATCTPHLGIISVRLSLKFLGGKTPSMFEKEFIL
;
A
#
# COMPACT_ATOMS: atom_id res chain seq x y z
N MET A 1 -5.75 76.59 -65.82
CA MET A 1 -6.71 76.07 -64.84
C MET A 1 -6.73 74.55 -65.05
N GLU A 2 -5.84 73.84 -64.35
CA GLU A 2 -5.84 72.37 -64.30
C GLU A 2 -7.06 71.91 -63.48
N PRO A 3 -7.62 70.71 -63.73
CA PRO A 3 -7.08 69.51 -63.05
C PRO A 3 -7.05 68.20 -63.87
N ILE A 4 -5.92 67.49 -63.73
CA ILE A 4 -5.75 66.06 -63.37
C ILE A 4 -6.94 65.09 -63.57
N LYS A 5 -6.73 64.04 -64.39
CA LYS A 5 -7.38 62.74 -64.15
C LYS A 5 -6.61 61.57 -64.79
N GLY A 6 -6.27 60.57 -63.96
CA GLY A 6 -5.69 59.31 -64.42
C GLY A 6 -5.24 58.30 -63.34
N HIS A 7 -5.67 58.43 -62.08
CA HIS A 7 -5.36 57.49 -60.99
C HIS A 7 -6.45 56.41 -60.89
N SER A 8 -6.50 55.48 -61.87
CA SER A 8 -7.58 54.45 -61.94
C SER A 8 -7.09 53.02 -61.68
N GLN A 9 -5.79 52.72 -61.90
CA GLN A 9 -5.28 51.34 -61.79
C GLN A 9 -4.72 50.98 -60.40
N ASN A 10 -4.17 51.96 -59.67
CA ASN A 10 -3.47 51.69 -58.39
C ASN A 10 -4.44 51.56 -57.20
N THR A 11 -5.61 52.19 -57.28
CA THR A 11 -6.64 52.11 -56.23
C THR A 11 -7.33 50.74 -56.23
N LEU A 12 -7.53 50.11 -57.39
CA LEU A 12 -8.10 48.77 -57.49
C LEU A 12 -7.19 47.69 -56.88
N LEU A 13 -5.87 47.79 -57.13
CA LEU A 13 -4.87 46.89 -56.55
C LEU A 13 -4.75 47.03 -55.02
N LEU A 14 -4.86 48.26 -54.49
CA LEU A 14 -4.87 48.48 -53.04
C LEU A 14 -6.13 47.94 -52.37
N VAL A 15 -7.31 48.12 -52.98
CA VAL A 15 -8.58 47.59 -52.44
C VAL A 15 -8.61 46.06 -52.48
N ALA A 16 -8.09 45.44 -53.55
CA ALA A 16 -7.96 43.99 -53.64
C ALA A 16 -7.02 43.42 -52.58
N GLY A 17 -5.86 44.05 -52.36
CA GLY A 17 -4.90 43.64 -51.33
C GLY A 17 -5.45 43.72 -49.91
N VAL A 18 -6.13 44.81 -49.57
CA VAL A 18 -6.77 44.99 -48.25
C VAL A 18 -7.87 43.96 -48.02
N THR A 19 -8.67 43.66 -49.05
CA THR A 19 -9.76 42.69 -48.95
C THR A 19 -9.23 41.27 -48.67
N VAL A 20 -8.17 40.84 -49.37
CA VAL A 20 -7.54 39.54 -49.12
C VAL A 20 -6.92 39.48 -47.72
N PHE A 21 -6.28 40.55 -47.26
CA PHE A 21 -5.67 40.60 -45.93
C PHE A 21 -6.71 40.46 -44.80
N ILE A 22 -7.88 41.11 -44.94
CA ILE A 22 -8.97 41.00 -43.97
C ILE A 22 -9.53 39.57 -43.91
N VAL A 23 -9.70 38.90 -45.05
CA VAL A 23 -10.19 37.52 -45.10
C VAL A 23 -9.22 36.54 -44.41
N ILE A 24 -7.91 36.75 -44.58
CA ILE A 24 -6.87 35.93 -43.91
C ILE A 24 -6.92 36.11 -42.39
N ILE A 25 -7.09 37.35 -41.89
CA ILE A 25 -7.16 37.61 -40.46
C ILE A 25 -8.43 36.99 -39.84
N ILE A 26 -9.58 37.13 -40.49
CA ILE A 26 -10.83 36.52 -40.00
C ILE A 26 -10.72 34.99 -40.00
N GLY A 27 -10.13 34.41 -41.04
CA GLY A 27 -9.86 32.97 -41.11
C GLY A 27 -8.94 32.49 -39.99
N ALA A 28 -7.84 33.20 -39.73
CA ALA A 28 -6.90 32.87 -38.65
C ALA A 28 -7.57 32.94 -37.27
N VAL A 29 -8.34 33.99 -36.99
CA VAL A 29 -9.05 34.15 -35.71
C VAL A 29 -10.06 33.03 -35.48
N PHE A 30 -10.76 32.57 -36.53
CA PHE A 30 -11.70 31.46 -36.41
C PHE A 30 -10.99 30.10 -36.27
N PHE A 31 -9.83 29.91 -36.92
CA PHE A 31 -9.08 28.65 -36.85
C PHE A 31 -8.42 28.43 -35.48
N PHE A 32 -7.98 29.49 -34.79
CA PHE A 32 -7.38 29.39 -33.46
C PHE A 32 -8.39 29.31 -32.30
N LYS A 33 -9.70 29.41 -32.56
CA LYS A 33 -10.74 29.41 -31.53
C LYS A 33 -11.39 28.04 -31.30
N LYS A 34 -10.63 26.95 -31.47
CA LYS A 34 -11.08 25.58 -31.15
C LYS A 34 -10.10 24.89 -30.20
N SER A 35 -10.68 24.41 -29.09
CA SER A 35 -10.10 23.47 -28.13
C SER A 35 -9.26 24.07 -26.99
N SER A 36 -9.95 24.70 -26.04
CA SER A 36 -9.58 24.54 -24.62
C SER A 36 -10.80 24.07 -23.84
N THR A 37 -11.02 22.77 -23.89
CA THR A 37 -11.69 22.03 -22.82
C THR A 37 -10.72 20.91 -22.47
N ASN A 38 -9.69 21.26 -21.70
CA ASN A 38 -9.03 20.27 -20.86
C ASN A 38 -10.05 19.89 -19.78
N LYS A 39 -10.89 18.90 -20.09
CA LYS A 39 -11.37 18.01 -19.05
C LYS A 39 -10.11 17.30 -18.55
N ASN A 40 -9.55 17.80 -17.45
CA ASN A 40 -8.84 16.93 -16.54
C ASN A 40 -9.88 15.92 -16.06
N ASP A 41 -10.03 14.81 -16.80
CA ASP A 41 -10.39 13.55 -16.20
C ASP A 41 -9.19 13.15 -15.34
N THR A 42 -9.06 13.83 -14.19
CA THR A 42 -8.43 13.24 -13.03
C THR A 42 -9.30 12.03 -12.75
N ASN A 43 -8.89 10.88 -13.27
CA ASN A 43 -9.23 9.60 -12.70
C ASN A 43 -8.85 9.71 -11.22
N ASN A 44 -9.83 10.10 -10.42
CA ASN A 44 -9.79 10.04 -8.99
C ASN A 44 -9.90 8.54 -8.71
N VAL A 45 -8.80 7.83 -8.95
CA VAL A 45 -8.57 6.51 -8.37
C VAL A 45 -8.47 6.83 -6.88
N LEU A 46 -9.62 6.80 -6.21
CA LEU A 46 -9.64 6.74 -4.76
C LEU A 46 -8.67 5.61 -4.40
N PRO A 47 -7.68 5.86 -3.51
CA PRO A 47 -6.90 4.76 -2.97
C PRO A 47 -7.90 3.70 -2.47
N PRO A 48 -7.63 2.40 -2.70
CA PRO A 48 -8.53 1.36 -2.26
C PRO A 48 -8.85 1.62 -0.79
N SER A 49 -10.15 1.75 -0.50
CA SER A 49 -10.65 1.92 0.86
C SER A 49 -9.96 0.88 1.72
N GLN A 50 -9.15 1.31 2.69
CA GLN A 50 -8.55 0.40 3.66
C GLN A 50 -9.72 -0.21 4.44
N GLU A 51 -10.09 -1.44 4.10
CA GLU A 51 -11.15 -2.18 4.77
C GLU A 51 -10.70 -2.43 6.21
N VAL A 52 -11.23 -1.63 7.14
CA VAL A 52 -10.94 -1.79 8.56
C VAL A 52 -11.67 -3.04 9.02
N LEU A 53 -10.91 -4.10 9.26
CA LEU A 53 -11.47 -5.34 9.80
C LEU A 53 -11.98 -5.10 11.23
N PRO A 54 -13.18 -5.59 11.57
CA PRO A 54 -13.66 -5.53 12.94
C PRO A 54 -12.73 -6.32 13.87
N THR A 55 -12.60 -5.84 15.11
CA THR A 55 -11.89 -6.57 16.16
C THR A 55 -12.62 -7.88 16.47
N ILE A 56 -11.87 -8.96 16.70
CA ILE A 56 -12.42 -10.26 17.10
C ILE A 56 -13.29 -10.14 18.37
N ASN A 57 -14.25 -11.05 18.53
CA ASN A 57 -15.14 -11.11 19.69
C ASN A 57 -14.34 -11.11 21.02
N PRO A 58 -14.70 -10.26 22.02
CA PRO A 58 -13.99 -10.18 23.30
C PRO A 58 -13.92 -11.48 24.11
N SER A 59 -14.78 -12.46 23.82
CA SER A 59 -14.76 -13.78 24.47
C SER A 59 -13.59 -14.66 24.03
N THR A 60 -13.03 -14.41 22.84
CA THR A 60 -11.84 -15.09 22.34
C THR A 60 -10.61 -14.57 23.07
N LYS A 61 -9.91 -15.47 23.78
CA LYS A 61 -8.73 -15.11 24.58
C LYS A 61 -7.48 -15.49 23.82
N ILE A 62 -6.57 -14.54 23.70
CA ILE A 62 -5.30 -14.73 22.99
C ILE A 62 -4.17 -14.44 23.97
N ASN A 63 -3.28 -15.42 24.11
CA ASN A 63 -2.09 -15.31 24.94
C ASN A 63 -0.85 -15.71 24.15
N LEU A 64 0.31 -15.18 24.54
CA LEU A 64 1.59 -15.52 23.97
C LEU A 64 2.63 -15.60 25.09
N ALA A 65 3.43 -16.66 25.08
CA ALA A 65 4.54 -16.86 26.00
C ALA A 65 5.81 -17.28 25.26
N SER A 66 6.95 -16.76 25.69
CA SER A 66 8.29 -17.17 25.26
C SER A 66 8.81 -18.32 26.11
N ASP A 67 9.70 -19.13 25.54
CA ASP A 67 10.59 -19.97 26.34
C ASP A 67 11.68 -19.14 27.03
N ALA A 68 12.36 -19.73 28.02
CA ALA A 68 13.39 -19.02 28.79
C ALA A 68 14.54 -18.46 27.94
N LYS A 69 14.77 -19.00 26.74
CA LYS A 69 15.82 -18.57 25.81
C LYS A 69 15.31 -17.58 24.75
N LYS A 70 14.00 -17.28 24.73
CA LYS A 70 13.32 -16.48 23.70
C LYS A 70 13.56 -16.99 22.27
N GLN A 71 13.73 -18.30 22.12
CA GLN A 71 13.94 -18.96 20.83
C GLN A 71 12.64 -19.53 20.28
N ASN A 72 11.67 -19.78 21.16
CA ASN A 72 10.34 -20.21 20.79
C ASN A 72 9.31 -19.33 21.45
N VAL A 73 8.26 -19.03 20.71
CA VAL A 73 7.04 -18.42 21.25
C VAL A 73 5.89 -19.38 21.01
N THR A 74 5.00 -19.46 21.98
CA THR A 74 3.78 -20.25 21.88
C THR A 74 2.62 -19.31 22.10
N PHE A 75 1.75 -19.20 21.10
CA PHE A 75 0.48 -18.51 21.27
C PHE A 75 -0.66 -19.51 21.42
N THR A 76 -1.62 -19.13 22.25
CA THR A 76 -2.87 -19.86 22.44
C THR A 76 -4.03 -18.97 22.04
N ILE A 77 -5.02 -19.58 21.40
CA ILE A 77 -6.30 -18.96 21.06
C ILE A 77 -7.36 -19.84 21.70
N ASP A 78 -8.05 -19.30 22.69
CA ASP A 78 -9.12 -19.99 23.42
C ASP A 78 -10.48 -19.36 23.08
N ASN A 79 -11.53 -20.17 23.10
CA ASN A 79 -12.90 -19.78 22.72
C ASN A 79 -12.98 -19.17 21.30
N ILE A 80 -12.47 -19.91 20.31
CA ILE A 80 -12.63 -19.55 18.90
C ILE A 80 -14.12 -19.61 18.54
N PRO A 81 -14.72 -18.57 17.92
CA PRO A 81 -16.11 -18.61 17.51
C PRO A 81 -16.37 -19.75 16.51
N GLY A 82 -17.47 -20.49 16.69
CA GLY A 82 -17.74 -21.70 15.91
C GLY A 82 -18.00 -21.49 14.41
N ASP A 83 -18.12 -20.24 13.95
CA ASP A 83 -18.23 -19.87 12.55
C ASP A 83 -16.87 -19.59 11.87
N VAL A 84 -15.76 -19.55 12.63
CA VAL A 84 -14.41 -19.41 12.10
C VAL A 84 -13.91 -20.77 11.62
N SER A 85 -13.43 -20.83 10.39
CA SER A 85 -12.84 -22.05 9.79
C SER A 85 -11.34 -21.95 9.59
N ILE A 86 -10.81 -20.74 9.41
CA ILE A 86 -9.40 -20.50 9.09
C ILE A 86 -8.90 -19.34 9.94
N ILE A 87 -7.67 -19.44 10.43
CA ILE A 87 -6.95 -18.32 11.06
C ILE A 87 -5.63 -18.12 10.33
N GLU A 88 -5.45 -16.96 9.72
CA GLU A 88 -4.15 -16.52 9.20
C GLU A 88 -3.40 -15.82 10.33
N TYR A 89 -2.13 -16.17 10.52
CA TYR A 89 -1.28 -15.53 11.51
C TYR A 89 -0.06 -14.91 10.84
N GLU A 90 0.37 -13.78 11.40
CA GLU A 90 1.64 -13.14 11.13
C GLU A 90 2.26 -12.76 12.46
N LEU A 91 3.49 -13.23 12.70
CA LEU A 91 4.28 -12.90 13.86
C LEU A 91 5.53 -12.17 13.41
N VAL A 92 5.64 -10.89 13.74
CA VAL A 92 6.77 -10.01 13.37
C VAL A 92 7.63 -9.76 14.60
N TYR A 93 8.96 -9.78 14.43
CA TYR A 93 9.89 -9.56 15.54
C TYR A 93 11.21 -8.99 15.06
N GLU A 94 11.87 -8.23 15.94
CA GLU A 94 13.23 -7.75 15.71
C GLU A 94 14.26 -8.61 16.44
N HIS A 95 15.40 -8.84 15.80
CA HIS A 95 16.54 -9.52 16.41
C HIS A 95 17.84 -8.74 16.21
N ASP A 96 18.79 -9.02 17.08
CA ASP A 96 20.10 -8.37 17.11
C ASP A 96 21.08 -9.15 16.21
N LEU A 97 21.67 -8.47 15.23
CA LEU A 97 22.64 -9.07 14.31
C LEU A 97 24.01 -9.27 14.97
N THR A 98 24.38 -8.41 15.93
CA THR A 98 25.69 -8.46 16.63
C THR A 98 25.85 -9.69 17.52
N LYS A 99 24.73 -10.30 17.94
CA LYS A 99 24.73 -11.44 18.85
C LYS A 99 24.94 -12.78 18.15
N ARG A 100 24.97 -12.82 16.82
CA ARG A 100 25.03 -14.07 16.04
C ARG A 100 26.01 -14.04 14.91
N ASP A 101 26.03 -12.94 14.17
CA ASP A 101 26.89 -12.79 13.01
C ASP A 101 27.98 -11.79 13.38
N ILE A 102 29.23 -12.23 13.26
CA ILE A 102 30.39 -11.34 13.24
C ILE A 102 30.37 -10.66 11.86
N VAL A 103 29.32 -9.90 11.56
CA VAL A 103 29.30 -9.03 10.39
C VAL A 103 30.14 -7.82 10.78
N GLU A 104 31.32 -7.69 10.18
CA GLU A 104 32.11 -6.47 10.29
C GLU A 104 31.21 -5.27 9.91
N GLY A 105 31.02 -4.34 10.85
CA GLY A 105 30.16 -3.16 10.67
C GLY A 105 28.72 -3.28 11.18
N ALA A 106 28.32 -4.38 11.82
CA ALA A 106 26.94 -4.55 12.33
C ALA A 106 26.67 -3.98 13.73
N GLU A 107 27.58 -3.20 14.33
CA GLU A 107 27.33 -2.60 15.64
C GLU A 107 26.02 -1.80 15.65
N GLY A 108 25.09 -2.17 16.53
CA GLY A 108 23.78 -1.55 16.64
C GLY A 108 22.73 -1.96 15.61
N SER A 109 23.00 -2.93 14.73
CA SER A 109 22.07 -3.31 13.66
C SER A 109 21.02 -4.32 14.12
N ARG A 110 19.74 -3.90 14.10
CA ARG A 110 18.58 -4.78 14.26
C ARG A 110 17.99 -5.13 12.90
N LYS A 111 17.44 -6.34 12.79
CA LYS A 111 16.69 -6.80 11.62
C LYS A 111 15.33 -7.31 12.04
N GLU A 112 14.31 -6.95 11.27
CA GLU A 112 12.95 -7.47 11.38
C GLU A 112 12.82 -8.77 10.57
N ASP A 113 12.20 -9.78 11.17
CA ASP A 113 11.80 -11.02 10.50
C ASP A 113 10.36 -11.37 10.88
N ALA A 114 9.72 -12.21 10.05
CA ALA A 114 8.33 -12.60 10.24
C ALA A 114 8.12 -14.11 10.07
N ALA A 115 7.18 -14.66 10.83
CA ALA A 115 6.65 -16.00 10.65
C ALA A 115 5.16 -15.90 10.30
N ILE A 116 4.80 -16.39 9.11
CA ILE A 116 3.44 -16.31 8.56
C ILE A 116 2.91 -17.74 8.38
N GLY A 117 1.62 -17.92 8.57
CA GLY A 117 0.97 -19.18 8.21
C GLY A 117 -0.52 -19.17 8.40
N THR A 118 -1.10 -20.35 8.21
CA THR A 118 -2.55 -20.58 8.24
C THR A 118 -2.85 -21.76 9.15
N LEU A 119 -3.93 -21.65 9.93
CA LEU A 119 -4.43 -22.68 10.80
C LEU A 119 -5.86 -23.03 10.38
N GLU A 120 -6.12 -24.31 10.16
CA GLU A 120 -7.49 -24.81 10.03
C GLU A 120 -8.09 -24.98 11.43
N VAL A 121 -9.29 -24.44 11.64
CA VAL A 121 -9.99 -24.51 12.92
C VAL A 121 -10.75 -25.83 13.01
N VAL A 122 -10.13 -26.80 13.69
CA VAL A 122 -10.71 -28.11 13.98
C VAL A 122 -11.15 -28.27 15.45
N ALA A 123 -10.84 -27.27 16.28
CA ALA A 123 -11.18 -27.23 17.70
C ALA A 123 -11.38 -25.79 18.16
N GLU A 124 -12.14 -25.60 19.25
CA GLU A 124 -12.40 -24.28 19.85
C GLU A 124 -11.16 -23.65 20.50
N ASN A 125 -10.12 -24.44 20.77
CA ASN A 125 -8.86 -23.98 21.35
C ASN A 125 -7.68 -24.47 20.50
N ILE A 126 -6.78 -23.57 20.14
CA ILE A 126 -5.60 -23.87 19.33
C ILE A 126 -4.35 -23.37 20.04
N THR A 127 -3.30 -24.20 20.03
CA THR A 127 -1.96 -23.83 20.49
C THR A 127 -0.99 -23.94 19.32
N LYS A 128 -0.22 -22.88 19.06
CA LYS A 128 0.80 -22.86 18.01
C LYS A 128 2.13 -22.41 18.59
N LYS A 129 3.14 -23.25 18.40
CA LYS A 129 4.54 -22.94 18.68
C LYS A 129 5.23 -22.45 17.41
N ILE A 130 5.96 -21.36 17.51
CA ILE A 130 6.78 -20.76 16.46
C ILE A 130 8.21 -20.69 16.95
N TYR A 131 9.14 -21.17 16.11
CA TYR A 131 10.57 -21.01 16.31
C TYR A 131 11.03 -19.66 15.74
N LEU A 132 11.70 -18.86 16.56
CA LEU A 132 12.24 -17.56 16.17
C LEU A 132 13.67 -17.78 15.66
N GLY A 133 13.75 -18.13 14.38
CA GLY A 133 15.00 -18.52 13.76
C GLY A 133 14.90 -18.71 12.26
N THR A 134 16.04 -19.01 11.65
CA THR A 134 16.10 -19.51 10.28
C THR A 134 16.32 -21.02 10.32
N CYS A 135 15.60 -21.75 9.47
CA CYS A 135 15.76 -23.19 9.32
C CYS A 135 16.09 -23.51 7.86
N SER A 136 17.22 -24.17 7.63
CA SER A 136 17.57 -24.79 6.35
C SER A 136 17.74 -26.29 6.55
N ALA A 137 18.96 -26.82 6.45
CA ALA A 137 19.28 -28.18 6.92
C ALA A 137 19.32 -28.26 8.45
N THR A 138 19.71 -27.16 9.11
CA THR A 138 19.70 -26.98 10.56
C THR A 138 18.99 -25.67 10.91
N CYS A 139 18.41 -25.61 12.11
CA CYS A 139 17.75 -24.42 12.62
C CYS A 139 18.71 -23.58 13.48
N THR A 140 18.87 -22.31 13.14
CA THR A 140 19.72 -21.35 13.86
C THR A 140 18.84 -20.30 14.52
N PRO A 141 18.89 -20.15 15.86
CA PRO A 141 17.97 -19.28 16.58
C PRO A 141 18.34 -17.82 16.38
N HIS A 142 17.34 -16.94 16.39
CA HIS A 142 17.51 -15.49 16.44
C HIS A 142 17.72 -15.04 17.89
N LEU A 143 18.64 -14.10 18.12
CA LEU A 143 19.02 -13.65 19.47
C LEU A 143 18.72 -12.17 19.65
N GLY A 144 18.58 -11.74 20.92
CA GLY A 144 18.34 -10.34 21.26
C GLY A 144 16.92 -9.86 20.99
N ILE A 145 15.96 -10.78 20.89
CA ILE A 145 14.54 -10.49 20.67
C ILE A 145 13.95 -9.94 21.98
N ILE A 146 13.30 -8.78 21.87
CA ILE A 146 12.71 -8.05 23.01
C ILE A 146 11.19 -8.18 22.98
N SER A 147 10.59 -8.05 21.82
CA SER A 147 9.15 -8.10 21.64
C SER A 147 8.77 -8.77 20.34
N VAL A 148 7.49 -9.15 20.25
CA VAL A 148 6.87 -9.73 19.07
C VAL A 148 5.50 -9.11 18.85
N ARG A 149 5.19 -8.77 17.61
CA ARG A 149 3.85 -8.38 17.17
C ARG A 149 3.13 -9.59 16.63
N LEU A 150 2.01 -9.96 17.23
CA LEU A 150 1.15 -11.03 16.74
C LEU A 150 -0.11 -10.43 16.11
N SER A 151 -0.30 -10.72 14.83
CA SER A 151 -1.49 -10.42 14.05
C SER A 151 -2.21 -11.71 13.71
N LEU A 152 -3.51 -11.78 14.01
CA LEU A 152 -4.38 -12.91 13.70
C LEU A 152 -5.59 -12.41 12.91
N LYS A 153 -5.84 -13.02 11.77
CA LYS A 153 -7.03 -12.76 10.96
C LYS A 153 -7.90 -14.00 10.94
N PHE A 154 -9.11 -13.86 11.47
CA PHE A 154 -10.09 -14.91 11.61
C PHE A 154 -11.01 -14.87 10.38
N LEU A 155 -11.02 -15.99 9.66
CA LEU A 155 -11.76 -16.19 8.42
C LEU A 155 -12.83 -17.28 8.64
N GLY A 156 -14.00 -17.04 8.09
CA GLY A 156 -15.22 -17.81 8.36
C GLY A 156 -16.36 -16.89 8.75
N GLY A 157 -17.58 -17.43 8.85
CA GLY A 157 -18.77 -16.64 9.16
C GLY A 157 -19.12 -15.60 8.09
N LYS A 158 -19.77 -14.50 8.51
CA LYS A 158 -20.27 -13.45 7.61
C LYS A 158 -19.26 -12.34 7.33
N THR A 159 -18.33 -12.08 8.26
CA THR A 159 -17.39 -10.97 8.16
C THR A 159 -16.06 -11.38 8.80
N PRO A 160 -14.93 -11.29 8.08
CA PRO A 160 -13.61 -11.49 8.66
C PRO A 160 -13.36 -10.55 9.83
N SER A 161 -12.56 -10.99 10.79
CA SER A 161 -12.16 -10.15 11.93
C SER A 161 -10.67 -10.28 12.22
N MET A 162 -10.10 -9.35 12.98
CA MET A 162 -8.67 -9.28 13.25
C MET A 162 -8.37 -9.02 14.72
N PHE A 163 -7.23 -9.54 15.15
CA PHE A 163 -6.56 -9.20 16.41
C PHE A 163 -5.12 -8.82 16.11
N GLU A 164 -4.63 -7.78 16.79
CA GLU A 164 -3.22 -7.38 16.72
C GLU A 164 -2.77 -6.93 18.11
N LYS A 165 -1.62 -7.43 18.55
CA LYS A 165 -1.02 -7.03 19.83
C LYS A 165 0.49 -7.22 19.83
N GLU A 166 1.18 -6.26 20.44
CA GLU A 166 2.61 -6.35 20.78
C GLU A 166 2.78 -7.06 22.14
N PHE A 167 3.71 -8.00 22.21
CA PHE A 167 4.07 -8.73 23.42
C PHE A 167 5.54 -8.55 23.74
N ILE A 168 5.85 -8.19 24.98
CA ILE A 168 7.23 -8.19 25.48
C ILE A 168 7.58 -9.61 25.93
N LEU A 169 8.72 -10.12 25.46
CA LEU A 169 9.19 -11.50 25.70
C LEU A 169 10.07 -11.66 26.94
#